data_AF-E9DQY2-F1
#
_entry.id   AF-E9DQY2-F1
#
_cell.length_a   1.000
_cell.length_b   1.000
_cell.length_c   1.000
_cell.angle_alpha   90.00
_cell.angle_beta   90.00
_cell.angle_gamma   90.00
#
_symmetry.space_group_name_H-M   'P 1'
#
loop_
_entity.id
_entity.type
_entity.pdbx_description
1 polymer ?
#
loop_
_entity_poly.entity_id
_entity_poly.type
_entity_poly.pdbx_seq_one_letter_code
_entity_poly.pdbx_strand_id
1 'polypeptide(L)'
;MESSRSAPKITIHGHISRPGRKCSAAVYDTANDDWHGVEVEVTSGGAEEKTTDITWQSYIIEEHLRHSYVDIREDPDHEWSADVTDCPDNSYIIRIWPRNRMLFYGHRSTNTFQSTALDIKNPHPLGHRVYRCSWKGQECVLKYIETDTDVGAIELEIEKRKDLINKAQIPVNQVNSEMSRRFCLVPILAVVVADWQPTKPKTIVGILMPYAGEDLGILAKNSGGNLPITLQQLQDLVRGVRELGKYEIFQGDIRAWNTLLQPSTTAAKPRLMLIDIDMELPGYPGDAKALGELLQWCLENSRALSEDEQANVRLINAVNALSIGNFDMAIACLSTT
;
A
#
# COMPACT_ATOMS: atom_id res chain seq x y z
N MET A 1 -8.91 -11.88 37.95
CA MET A 1 -7.64 -11.40 38.53
C MET A 1 -7.23 -10.20 37.72
N GLU A 2 -7.26 -9.01 38.31
CA GLU A 2 -6.78 -7.80 37.63
C GLU A 2 -5.27 -7.90 37.45
N SER A 3 -4.82 -8.00 36.21
CA SER A 3 -3.41 -7.81 35.89
C SER A 3 -3.11 -6.33 36.09
N SER A 4 -2.47 -5.97 37.21
CA SER A 4 -1.92 -4.63 37.39
C SER A 4 -0.75 -4.48 36.44
N ARG A 5 -0.94 -3.73 35.35
CA ARG A 5 0.16 -3.36 34.44
C ARG A 5 1.23 -2.59 35.23
N SER A 6 2.50 -2.87 34.92
CA SER A 6 3.63 -2.11 35.44
C SER A 6 3.74 -0.77 34.73
N ALA A 7 4.49 0.17 35.31
CA ALA A 7 4.83 1.41 34.58
C ALA A 7 5.55 1.04 33.26
N PRO A 8 5.11 1.60 32.11
CA PRO A 8 5.67 1.25 30.81
C PRO A 8 7.17 1.50 30.77
N LYS A 9 7.88 0.72 29.96
CA LYS A 9 9.28 0.96 29.64
C LYS A 9 9.55 0.70 28.16
N ILE A 10 9.83 1.77 27.43
CA ILE A 10 9.70 1.78 25.96
C ILE A 10 11.03 1.57 25.24
N THR A 11 11.00 0.63 24.30
CA THR A 11 12.05 0.44 23.30
C THR A 11 11.47 0.65 21.90
N ILE A 12 12.12 1.48 21.09
CA ILE A 12 11.70 1.78 19.71
C ILE A 12 12.32 0.79 18.74
N HIS A 13 11.50 0.27 17.84
CA HIS A 13 11.74 -0.87 16.97
C HIS A 13 11.15 -0.61 15.60
N GLY A 14 11.99 -0.25 14.63
CA GLY A 14 11.50 0.24 13.33
C GLY A 14 11.00 1.67 13.46
N HIS A 15 11.69 2.56 12.77
CA HIS A 15 11.45 4.00 12.83
C HIS A 15 11.47 4.56 11.41
N ILE A 16 10.45 5.34 11.09
CA ILE A 16 10.34 6.04 9.81
C ILE A 16 10.12 7.51 10.11
N SER A 17 11.17 8.31 9.95
CA SER A 17 11.06 9.77 9.89
C SER A 17 10.38 10.19 8.59
N ARG A 18 9.41 11.09 8.69
CA ARG A 18 8.66 11.67 7.57
C ARG A 18 8.98 13.17 7.45
N PRO A 19 8.98 13.76 6.23
CA PRO A 19 9.03 15.21 6.05
C PRO A 19 7.90 15.90 6.81
N GLY A 20 8.15 17.11 7.33
CA GLY A 20 7.13 17.89 8.03
C GLY A 20 6.89 17.46 9.48
N ARG A 21 7.96 17.08 10.20
CA ARG A 21 7.94 16.87 11.67
C ARG A 21 7.10 15.69 12.15
N LYS A 22 6.96 14.64 11.34
CA LYS A 22 6.22 13.43 11.70
C LYS A 22 7.14 12.23 11.75
N CYS A 23 6.91 11.30 12.65
CA CYS A 23 7.55 9.99 12.63
C CYS A 23 6.58 8.89 13.02
N SER A 24 6.80 7.70 12.45
CA SER A 24 6.13 6.48 12.88
C SER A 24 7.13 5.50 13.41
N ALA A 25 6.74 4.81 14.48
CA ALA A 25 7.55 3.80 15.12
C ALA A 25 6.69 2.59 15.47
N ALA A 26 7.28 1.39 15.39
CA ALA A 26 6.79 0.30 16.23
C ALA A 26 7.56 0.36 17.55
N VAL A 27 6.86 0.16 18.66
CA VAL A 27 7.46 0.25 19.99
C VAL A 27 7.07 -0.96 20.81
N TYR A 28 7.95 -1.34 21.71
CA TYR A 28 7.74 -2.44 22.63
C TYR A 28 7.86 -1.95 24.06
N ASP A 29 6.78 -2.17 24.81
CA ASP A 29 6.75 -1.98 26.25
C ASP A 29 7.30 -3.22 26.95
N THR A 30 8.57 -3.11 27.33
CA THR A 30 9.32 -4.17 28.00
C THR A 30 8.79 -4.51 29.39
N ALA A 31 8.07 -3.60 30.05
CA ALA A 31 7.54 -3.82 31.38
C ALA A 31 6.23 -4.62 31.38
N ASN A 32 5.49 -4.57 30.26
CA ASN A 32 4.18 -5.21 30.12
C ASN A 32 4.11 -6.28 29.02
N ASP A 33 5.21 -6.52 28.27
CA ASP A 33 5.29 -7.49 27.16
C ASP A 33 4.30 -7.18 26.02
N ASP A 34 4.18 -5.89 25.70
CA ASP A 34 3.20 -5.39 24.72
C ASP A 34 3.86 -4.65 23.56
N TRP A 35 3.29 -4.84 22.36
CA TRP A 35 3.65 -4.08 21.16
C TRP A 35 2.62 -3.00 20.85
N HIS A 36 3.12 -1.83 20.45
CA HIS A 36 2.30 -0.72 20.01
C HIS A 36 2.82 -0.16 18.70
N GLY A 37 1.93 0.38 17.89
CA GLY A 37 2.32 1.32 16.84
C GLY A 37 2.15 2.75 17.35
N VAL A 38 3.04 3.63 16.93
CA VAL A 38 3.06 5.03 17.36
C VAL A 38 3.24 5.94 16.16
N GLU A 39 2.47 7.01 16.12
CA GLU A 39 2.73 8.20 15.30
C GLU A 39 2.97 9.41 16.22
N VAL A 40 4.03 10.17 15.94
CA VAL A 40 4.32 11.44 16.61
C VAL A 40 4.41 12.55 15.57
N GLU A 41 3.70 13.64 15.78
CA GLU A 41 3.72 14.86 14.96
C GLU A 41 4.09 16.07 15.83
N VAL A 42 5.20 16.73 15.53
CA VAL A 42 5.62 17.95 16.23
C VAL A 42 5.03 19.17 15.54
N THR A 43 4.25 19.96 16.28
CA THR A 43 3.44 21.06 15.74
C THR A 43 4.07 22.45 15.92
N SER A 44 5.17 22.60 16.69
CA SER A 44 5.89 23.87 16.84
C SER A 44 7.27 23.91 16.16
N GLY A 45 7.74 25.13 15.84
CA GLY A 45 8.86 25.47 14.96
C GLY A 45 10.26 24.91 15.30
N GLY A 46 10.49 24.47 16.54
CA GLY A 46 11.85 24.26 17.07
C GLY A 46 12.30 22.81 17.21
N ALA A 47 11.52 21.82 16.77
CA ALA A 47 11.72 20.41 17.15
C ALA A 47 11.76 19.41 15.97
N GLU A 48 12.22 19.84 14.80
CA GLU A 48 12.55 18.91 13.69
C GLU A 48 13.59 17.87 14.09
N GLU A 49 14.64 18.32 14.80
CA GLU A 49 15.73 17.46 15.31
C GLU A 49 15.26 16.44 16.37
N LYS A 50 14.10 16.67 17.01
CA LYS A 50 13.58 15.78 18.07
C LYS A 50 12.88 14.54 17.53
N THR A 51 12.24 14.61 16.36
CA THR A 51 11.64 13.42 15.69
C THR A 51 12.66 12.40 15.19
N THR A 52 13.95 12.74 15.23
CA THR A 52 15.08 11.83 14.99
C THR A 52 15.78 11.39 16.28
N ASP A 53 15.47 12.02 17.43
CA ASP A 53 16.00 11.63 18.73
C ASP A 53 15.16 10.50 19.31
N ILE A 54 15.70 9.28 19.22
CA ILE A 54 15.09 8.06 19.73
C ILE A 54 14.92 8.12 21.26
N THR A 55 15.83 8.79 21.98
CA THR A 55 15.76 8.89 23.45
C THR A 55 14.59 9.76 23.87
N TRP A 56 14.44 10.91 23.21
CA TRP A 56 13.29 11.79 23.42
C TRP A 56 11.97 11.11 23.05
N GLN A 57 11.91 10.40 21.91
CA GLN A 57 10.73 9.65 21.50
C GLN A 57 10.35 8.57 22.51
N SER A 58 11.30 7.76 22.98
CA SER A 58 11.05 6.74 24.00
C SER A 58 10.44 7.36 25.26
N TYR A 59 10.96 8.52 25.71
CA TYR A 59 10.46 9.21 26.89
C TYR A 59 9.00 9.67 26.72
N ILE A 60 8.67 10.40 25.65
CA ILE A 60 7.30 10.92 25.47
C ILE A 60 6.28 9.79 25.27
N ILE A 61 6.68 8.68 24.64
CA ILE A 61 5.83 7.51 24.41
C ILE A 61 5.59 6.80 25.75
N GLU A 62 6.63 6.68 26.58
CA GLU A 62 6.52 6.11 27.92
C GLU A 62 5.60 6.94 28.81
N GLU A 63 5.77 8.26 28.82
CA GLU A 63 4.89 9.19 29.55
C GLU A 63 3.44 9.05 29.06
N HIS A 64 3.22 9.07 27.75
CA HIS A 64 1.86 8.96 27.21
C HIS A 64 1.22 7.61 27.56
N LEU A 65 1.91 6.48 27.35
CA LEU A 65 1.39 5.16 27.74
C LEU A 65 1.11 5.05 29.23
N ARG A 66 1.90 5.71 30.08
CA ARG A 66 1.67 5.71 31.53
C ARG A 66 0.34 6.37 31.90
N HIS A 67 -0.01 7.46 31.22
CA HIS A 67 -1.29 8.13 31.40
C HIS A 67 -2.44 7.36 30.73
N SER A 68 -2.23 6.87 29.52
CA SER A 68 -3.25 6.21 28.70
C SER A 68 -3.57 4.78 29.14
N TYR A 69 -2.71 4.07 29.88
CA TYR A 69 -3.02 2.71 30.37
C TYR A 69 -4.18 2.65 31.36
N VAL A 70 -4.58 3.79 31.94
CA VAL A 70 -5.81 3.89 32.73
C VAL A 70 -7.05 3.81 31.82
N ASP A 71 -6.97 4.32 30.58
CA ASP A 71 -8.07 4.43 29.61
C ASP A 71 -8.06 3.31 28.54
N ILE A 72 -6.91 2.67 28.27
CA ILE A 72 -6.74 1.54 27.32
C ILE A 72 -7.59 0.31 27.69
N ARG A 73 -8.19 0.27 28.89
CA ARG A 73 -9.11 -0.80 29.33
C ARG A 73 -10.48 -0.77 28.63
N GLU A 74 -10.93 0.33 28.04
CA GLU A 74 -12.33 0.47 27.61
C GLU A 74 -12.61 0.08 26.15
N ASP A 75 -11.63 0.08 25.24
CA ASP A 75 -11.84 -0.37 23.85
C ASP A 75 -10.52 -0.78 23.14
N PRO A 76 -10.23 -2.08 22.95
CA PRO A 76 -8.98 -2.56 22.33
C PRO A 76 -8.87 -2.27 20.82
N ASP A 77 -9.94 -1.79 20.18
CA ASP A 77 -9.97 -1.45 18.74
C ASP A 77 -9.84 0.07 18.49
N HIS A 78 -9.69 0.89 19.53
CA HIS A 78 -9.63 2.36 19.40
C HIS A 78 -8.22 2.89 19.12
N GLU A 79 -8.11 3.81 18.16
CA GLU A 79 -6.94 4.67 18.00
C GLU A 79 -6.94 5.71 19.14
N TRP A 80 -5.95 5.67 20.02
CA TRP A 80 -5.83 6.65 21.10
C TRP A 80 -4.96 7.80 20.65
N SER A 81 -5.59 8.94 20.38
CA SER A 81 -4.91 10.21 20.16
C SER A 81 -5.01 11.06 21.43
N ALA A 82 -3.89 11.58 21.92
CA ALA A 82 -3.95 12.74 22.81
C ALA A 82 -3.07 13.87 22.29
N ASP A 83 -3.63 15.07 22.35
CA ASP A 83 -2.88 16.31 22.20
C ASP A 83 -2.16 16.56 23.53
N VAL A 84 -0.88 16.17 23.61
CA VAL A 84 -0.09 16.39 24.81
C VAL A 84 0.71 17.68 24.64
N THR A 85 0.39 18.68 25.47
CA THR A 85 1.12 19.95 25.53
C THR A 85 2.10 19.90 26.70
N ASP A 86 3.20 19.17 26.57
CA ASP A 86 4.10 18.93 27.72
C ASP A 86 5.28 19.89 27.86
N CYS A 87 5.37 20.93 27.03
CA CYS A 87 6.39 21.97 27.18
C CYS A 87 5.88 23.32 26.66
N PRO A 88 6.24 24.45 27.31
CA PRO A 88 5.93 25.80 26.81
C PRO A 88 6.43 26.07 25.37
N ASP A 89 7.43 25.30 24.91
CA ASP A 89 8.10 25.51 23.62
C ASP A 89 7.90 24.40 22.58
N ASN A 90 7.27 23.26 22.95
CA ASN A 90 7.11 22.12 22.04
C ASN A 90 5.71 21.50 22.17
N SER A 91 4.85 21.78 21.20
CA SER A 91 3.57 21.09 21.05
C SER A 91 3.75 19.89 20.13
N TYR A 92 3.20 18.74 20.51
CA TYR A 92 3.17 17.54 19.67
C TYR A 92 1.84 16.80 19.81
N ILE A 93 1.47 16.09 18.75
CA ILE A 93 0.35 15.16 18.72
C ILE A 93 0.97 13.77 18.73
N ILE A 94 0.54 12.91 19.65
CA ILE A 94 0.96 11.52 19.71
C ILE A 94 -0.29 10.63 19.59
N ARG A 95 -0.19 9.64 18.71
CA ARG A 95 -1.20 8.60 18.54
C ARG A 95 -0.56 7.26 18.79
N ILE A 96 -1.21 6.45 19.63
CA ILE A 96 -0.77 5.10 19.97
C ILE A 96 -1.94 4.15 19.81
N TRP A 97 -1.67 2.95 19.34
CA TRP A 97 -2.67 1.89 19.22
C TRP A 97 -2.01 0.54 19.54
N PRO A 98 -2.80 -0.45 20.00
CA PRO A 98 -2.26 -1.74 20.37
C PRO A 98 -1.93 -2.52 19.09
N ARG A 99 -0.92 -3.40 19.16
CA ARG A 99 -0.55 -4.28 18.05
C ARG A 99 -0.63 -5.73 18.49
N ASN A 100 -1.84 -6.27 18.45
CA ASN A 100 -2.14 -7.62 18.92
C ASN A 100 -1.91 -8.67 17.82
N ARG A 101 -1.92 -8.26 16.55
CA ARG A 101 -1.71 -9.16 15.41
C ARG A 101 -0.29 -9.05 14.89
N MET A 102 0.39 -10.19 14.87
CA MET A 102 1.69 -10.36 14.22
C MET A 102 1.58 -11.37 13.09
N LEU A 103 2.05 -10.98 11.91
CA LEU A 103 2.14 -11.84 10.75
C LEU A 103 3.57 -12.36 10.61
N PHE A 104 3.73 -13.65 10.32
CA PHE A 104 5.04 -14.29 10.21
C PHE A 104 5.27 -14.78 8.78
N TYR A 105 6.42 -14.45 8.19
CA TYR A 105 6.77 -14.91 6.86
C TYR A 105 7.59 -16.21 6.90
N GLY A 106 7.27 -17.15 6.02
CA GLY A 106 8.07 -18.38 5.82
C GLY A 106 7.94 -19.44 6.91
N HIS A 107 6.87 -19.42 7.70
CA HIS A 107 6.52 -20.50 8.63
C HIS A 107 5.75 -21.64 7.92
N ARG A 108 5.24 -21.41 6.71
CA ARG A 108 4.56 -22.41 5.87
C ARG A 108 5.35 -22.50 4.55
N SER A 109 5.89 -23.68 4.28
CA SER A 109 6.76 -24.12 3.17
C SER A 109 7.00 -23.15 1.99
N THR A 110 8.28 -22.85 1.75
CA THR A 110 8.89 -22.07 0.65
C THR A 110 8.40 -20.61 0.48
N ASN A 111 9.29 -19.67 0.79
CA ASN A 111 9.07 -18.24 0.57
C ASN A 111 8.96 -17.95 -0.94
N THR A 112 7.76 -17.60 -1.41
CA THR A 112 7.52 -17.18 -2.80
C THR A 112 8.21 -15.85 -3.14
N PHE A 113 8.28 -14.94 -2.17
CA PHE A 113 8.97 -13.65 -2.29
C PHE A 113 10.23 -13.66 -1.43
N GLN A 114 11.26 -12.93 -1.83
CA GLN A 114 12.44 -12.75 -0.99
C GLN A 114 12.06 -11.94 0.28
N SER A 115 12.71 -12.24 1.40
CA SER A 115 12.63 -11.41 2.61
C SER A 115 13.79 -10.42 2.67
N THR A 116 13.55 -9.24 3.24
CA THR A 116 14.57 -8.22 3.51
C THR A 116 14.34 -7.57 4.86
N ALA A 117 15.40 -7.09 5.52
CA ALA A 117 15.27 -6.18 6.65
C ALA A 117 14.72 -4.82 6.19
N LEU A 118 14.28 -3.98 7.15
CA LEU A 118 13.87 -2.60 6.90
C LEU A 118 15.10 -1.72 6.61
N ASP A 119 15.66 -1.86 5.42
CA ASP A 119 16.81 -1.10 4.91
C ASP A 119 16.39 -0.26 3.69
N ILE A 120 15.56 0.75 3.96
CA ILE A 120 15.09 1.70 2.94
C ILE A 120 15.77 3.06 3.10
N LYS A 121 15.93 3.78 1.99
CA LYS A 121 16.53 5.12 1.98
C LYS A 121 15.54 6.17 1.50
N ASN A 122 15.63 7.36 2.07
CA ASN A 122 14.86 8.54 1.69
C ASN A 122 13.34 8.28 1.62
N PRO A 123 12.69 7.85 2.73
CA PRO A 123 11.25 7.65 2.74
C PRO A 123 10.51 8.98 2.53
N HIS A 124 9.59 9.00 1.57
CA HIS A 124 8.69 10.11 1.28
C HIS A 124 7.25 9.60 1.32
N PRO A 125 6.37 10.17 2.15
CA PRO A 125 4.99 9.72 2.23
C PRO A 125 4.27 9.96 0.89
N LEU A 126 3.62 8.92 0.38
CA LEU A 126 2.69 9.01 -0.76
C LEU A 126 1.23 9.02 -0.30
N GLY A 127 0.97 8.45 0.87
CA GLY A 127 -0.35 8.36 1.47
C GLY A 127 -0.23 7.81 2.88
N HIS A 128 -1.36 7.43 3.45
CA HIS A 128 -1.39 6.81 4.77
C HIS A 128 -0.58 5.52 4.78
N ARG A 129 0.56 5.49 5.49
CA ARG A 129 1.42 4.30 5.69
C ARG A 129 2.05 3.73 4.42
N VAL A 130 2.08 4.53 3.36
CA VAL A 130 2.68 4.20 2.07
C VAL A 130 3.79 5.19 1.77
N TYR A 131 4.99 4.70 1.52
CA TYR A 131 6.20 5.52 1.38
C TYR A 131 6.93 5.22 0.08
N ARG A 132 7.17 6.23 -0.75
CA ARG A 132 8.18 6.18 -1.80
C ARG A 132 9.56 6.14 -1.14
N CYS A 133 10.41 5.24 -1.59
CA CYS A 133 11.75 5.07 -1.04
C CYS A 133 12.71 4.50 -2.08
N SER A 134 14.00 4.43 -1.74
CA SER A 134 14.99 3.68 -2.51
C SER A 134 15.37 2.40 -1.78
N TRP A 135 15.37 1.28 -2.51
CA TRP A 135 15.82 -0.02 -2.03
C TRP A 135 16.69 -0.70 -3.09
N LYS A 136 17.90 -1.13 -2.71
CA LYS A 136 18.92 -1.67 -3.64
C LYS A 136 19.18 -0.79 -4.88
N GLY A 137 19.09 0.53 -4.72
CA GLY A 137 19.27 1.50 -5.81
C GLY A 137 18.09 1.62 -6.78
N GLN A 138 16.99 0.91 -6.54
CA GLN A 138 15.75 1.01 -7.29
C GLN A 138 14.75 1.90 -6.55
N GLU A 139 13.92 2.66 -7.28
CA GLU A 139 12.76 3.34 -6.72
C GLU A 139 11.64 2.35 -6.38
N CYS A 140 11.19 2.40 -5.14
CA CYS A 140 10.23 1.48 -4.56
C CYS A 140 9.14 2.22 -3.79
N VAL A 141 8.09 1.48 -3.46
CA VAL A 141 7.06 1.84 -2.52
C VAL A 141 7.06 0.82 -1.39
N LEU A 142 7.19 1.30 -0.16
CA LEU A 142 6.96 0.53 1.06
C LEU A 142 5.51 0.74 1.49
N LYS A 143 4.74 -0.34 1.56
CA LYS A 143 3.52 -0.38 2.37
C LYS A 143 3.87 -0.92 3.74
N TYR A 144 3.70 -0.10 4.78
CA TYR A 144 4.17 -0.37 6.13
C TYR A 144 3.00 -0.81 7.03
N ILE A 145 3.25 -1.79 7.90
CA ILE A 145 2.29 -2.24 8.91
C ILE A 145 2.48 -1.37 10.15
N GLU A 146 1.53 -0.47 10.38
CA GLU A 146 1.45 0.33 11.58
C GLU A 146 0.40 -0.27 12.54
N THR A 147 -0.81 -0.60 12.07
CA THR A 147 -1.91 -1.20 12.86
C THR A 147 -2.24 -2.66 12.50
N ASP A 148 -3.10 -3.30 13.31
CA ASP A 148 -3.64 -4.63 13.07
C ASP A 148 -4.52 -4.72 11.79
N THR A 149 -5.14 -3.62 11.37
CA THR A 149 -5.86 -3.54 10.09
C THR A 149 -4.90 -3.69 8.91
N ASP A 150 -3.72 -3.06 8.99
CA ASP A 150 -2.69 -3.17 7.95
C ASP A 150 -2.18 -4.61 7.83
N VAL A 151 -2.11 -5.34 8.96
CA VAL A 151 -1.71 -6.75 8.98
C VAL A 151 -2.60 -7.57 8.06
N GLY A 152 -3.92 -7.40 8.15
CA GLY A 152 -4.89 -8.12 7.33
C GLY A 152 -4.76 -7.77 5.84
N ALA A 153 -4.63 -6.48 5.52
CA ALA A 153 -4.48 -6.02 4.14
C ALA A 153 -3.18 -6.54 3.50
N ILE A 154 -2.05 -6.44 4.22
CA ILE A 154 -0.75 -6.94 3.75
C ILE A 154 -0.74 -8.47 3.62
N GLU A 155 -1.34 -9.20 4.57
CA GLU A 155 -1.49 -10.66 4.47
C GLU A 155 -2.21 -11.04 3.19
N LEU A 156 -3.36 -10.40 2.91
CA LEU A 156 -4.15 -10.71 1.73
C LEU A 156 -3.41 -10.38 0.43
N GLU A 157 -2.73 -9.24 0.37
CA GLU A 157 -1.93 -8.85 -0.79
C GLU A 157 -0.80 -9.85 -1.10
N ILE A 158 -0.16 -10.39 -0.06
CA ILE A 158 0.86 -11.43 -0.18
C ILE A 158 0.21 -12.73 -0.68
N GLU A 159 -0.84 -13.19 -0.01
CA GLU A 159 -1.45 -14.50 -0.29
C GLU A 159 -2.12 -14.54 -1.67
N LYS A 160 -2.81 -13.48 -2.11
CA LYS A 160 -3.40 -13.42 -3.45
C LYS A 160 -2.35 -13.46 -4.56
N ARG A 161 -1.24 -12.73 -4.41
CA ARG A 161 -0.15 -12.78 -5.39
C ARG A 161 0.56 -14.14 -5.38
N LYS A 162 0.69 -14.79 -4.20
CA LYS A 162 1.18 -16.18 -4.12
C LYS A 162 0.25 -17.14 -4.85
N ASP A 163 -1.06 -17.06 -4.61
CA ASP A 163 -2.05 -17.92 -5.26
C ASP A 163 -2.00 -17.75 -6.78
N LEU A 164 -1.93 -16.51 -7.27
CA LEU A 164 -1.74 -16.23 -8.70
C LEU A 164 -0.46 -16.84 -9.26
N ILE A 165 0.69 -16.67 -8.58
CA ILE A 165 1.97 -17.26 -9.01
C ILE A 165 1.87 -18.78 -9.12
N ASN A 166 1.25 -19.41 -8.12
CA ASN A 166 1.11 -20.86 -8.06
C ASN A 166 0.17 -21.39 -9.15
N LYS A 167 -1.03 -20.80 -9.28
CA LYS A 167 -2.03 -21.21 -10.27
C LYS A 167 -1.55 -20.96 -11.70
N ALA A 168 -0.86 -19.85 -11.95
CA ALA A 168 -0.30 -19.53 -13.25
C ALA A 168 1.06 -20.20 -13.52
N GLN A 169 1.59 -20.95 -12.54
CA GLN A 169 2.88 -21.66 -12.61
C GLN A 169 4.03 -20.74 -13.05
N ILE A 170 4.08 -19.53 -12.52
CA ILE A 170 5.04 -18.51 -12.93
C ILE A 170 6.43 -18.87 -12.37
N PRO A 171 7.47 -18.99 -13.21
CA PRO A 171 8.83 -19.21 -12.72
C PRO A 171 9.29 -18.07 -11.80
N VAL A 172 9.99 -18.41 -10.72
CA VAL A 172 10.43 -17.43 -9.69
C VAL A 172 11.21 -16.25 -10.29
N ASN A 173 12.06 -16.50 -11.28
CA ASN A 173 12.85 -15.48 -11.97
C ASN A 173 12.04 -14.60 -12.95
N GLN A 174 10.78 -14.93 -13.21
CA GLN A 174 9.88 -14.24 -14.13
C GLN A 174 8.68 -13.59 -13.43
N VAL A 175 8.52 -13.76 -12.11
CA VAL A 175 7.39 -13.24 -11.34
C VAL A 175 7.15 -11.76 -11.61
N ASN A 176 8.18 -10.92 -11.49
CA ASN A 176 8.03 -9.48 -11.69
C ASN A 176 7.59 -9.13 -13.11
N SER A 177 8.19 -9.77 -14.12
CA SER A 177 7.84 -9.52 -15.52
C SER A 177 6.45 -10.01 -15.86
N GLU A 178 6.02 -11.18 -15.38
CA GLU A 178 4.70 -11.73 -15.69
C GLU A 178 3.60 -10.96 -14.96
N MET A 179 3.79 -10.60 -13.69
CA MET A 179 2.87 -9.74 -12.94
C MET A 179 2.59 -8.44 -13.70
N SER A 180 3.64 -7.72 -14.09
CA SER A 180 3.47 -6.47 -14.81
C SER A 180 2.98 -6.66 -16.25
N ARG A 181 3.51 -7.66 -16.97
CA ARG A 181 3.28 -7.78 -18.41
C ARG A 181 1.96 -8.45 -18.75
N ARG A 182 1.65 -9.54 -18.06
CA ARG A 182 0.52 -10.40 -18.34
C ARG A 182 -0.71 -9.99 -17.55
N PHE A 183 -0.53 -9.64 -16.27
CA PHE A 183 -1.64 -9.34 -15.36
C PHE A 183 -1.84 -7.84 -15.14
N CYS A 184 -0.92 -6.99 -15.62
CA CYS A 184 -0.93 -5.55 -15.37
C CYS A 184 -1.03 -5.25 -13.86
N LEU A 185 -0.39 -6.07 -13.02
CA LEU A 185 -0.41 -5.97 -11.57
C LEU A 185 0.98 -5.60 -11.05
N VAL A 186 1.05 -4.67 -10.09
CA VAL A 186 2.32 -4.32 -9.46
C VAL A 186 2.85 -5.51 -8.63
N PRO A 187 4.08 -5.98 -8.90
CA PRO A 187 4.65 -7.12 -8.19
C PRO A 187 5.14 -6.76 -6.79
N ILE A 188 5.17 -7.75 -5.89
CA ILE A 188 5.90 -7.66 -4.63
C ILE A 188 7.37 -8.00 -4.91
N LEU A 189 8.26 -7.04 -4.67
CA LEU A 189 9.70 -7.23 -4.79
C LEU A 189 10.27 -8.01 -3.61
N ALA A 190 9.82 -7.66 -2.39
CA ALA A 190 10.26 -8.29 -1.16
C ALA A 190 9.24 -8.12 -0.04
N VAL A 191 9.21 -9.09 0.87
CA VAL A 191 8.52 -8.96 2.15
C VAL A 191 9.52 -8.41 3.16
N VAL A 192 9.18 -7.29 3.78
CA VAL A 192 10.03 -6.68 4.80
C VAL A 192 9.76 -7.37 6.13
N VAL A 193 10.80 -7.89 6.75
CA VAL A 193 10.73 -8.58 8.03
C VAL A 193 11.51 -7.83 9.10
N ALA A 194 10.99 -7.84 10.32
CA ALA A 194 11.70 -7.34 11.49
C ALA A 194 12.93 -8.22 11.77
N ASP A 195 14.04 -7.56 12.05
CA ASP A 195 15.30 -8.15 12.53
C ASP A 195 15.64 -7.70 13.97
N TRP A 196 14.80 -6.85 14.57
CA TRP A 196 14.97 -6.32 15.92
C TRP A 196 14.38 -7.22 17.02
N GLN A 197 15.06 -7.32 18.17
CA GLN A 197 14.54 -8.01 19.37
C GLN A 197 13.74 -7.03 20.22
N PRO A 198 12.56 -7.39 20.77
CA PRO A 198 12.13 -8.76 21.09
C PRO A 198 11.16 -9.41 20.09
N THR A 199 11.12 -8.98 18.82
CA THR A 199 10.28 -9.71 17.85
C THR A 199 10.75 -11.14 17.68
N LYS A 200 9.79 -12.06 17.47
CA LYS A 200 10.13 -13.38 16.95
C LYS A 200 10.69 -13.18 15.53
N PRO A 201 11.84 -13.78 15.18
CA PRO A 201 12.40 -13.68 13.84
C PRO A 201 11.35 -13.94 12.74
N LYS A 202 11.40 -13.16 11.66
CA LYS A 202 10.51 -13.24 10.49
C LYS A 202 9.11 -12.62 10.65
N THR A 203 8.86 -11.80 11.67
CA THR A 203 7.66 -10.94 11.71
C THR A 203 7.64 -10.00 10.52
N ILE A 204 6.52 -9.92 9.80
CA ILE A 204 6.34 -9.01 8.66
C ILE A 204 6.09 -7.59 9.17
N VAL A 205 6.82 -6.64 8.60
CA VAL A 205 6.64 -5.20 8.87
C VAL A 205 6.10 -4.45 7.66
N GLY A 206 6.06 -5.09 6.49
CA GLY A 206 5.50 -4.50 5.28
C GLY A 206 5.88 -5.25 4.01
N ILE A 207 5.54 -4.68 2.87
CA ILE A 207 5.96 -5.17 1.55
C ILE A 207 6.58 -4.04 0.73
N LEU A 208 7.59 -4.40 -0.05
CA LEU A 208 8.21 -3.52 -1.04
C LEU A 208 7.68 -3.85 -2.42
N MET A 209 7.28 -2.83 -3.15
CA MET A 209 6.81 -2.87 -4.53
C MET A 209 7.63 -1.89 -5.37
N PRO A 210 7.74 -2.08 -6.71
CA PRO A 210 8.35 -1.04 -7.53
C PRO A 210 7.47 0.22 -7.52
N TYR A 211 8.09 1.40 -7.57
CA TYR A 211 7.32 2.62 -7.85
C TYR A 211 6.78 2.55 -9.29
N ALA A 212 5.47 2.36 -9.41
CA ALA A 212 4.78 2.17 -10.69
C ALA A 212 4.05 3.44 -11.18
N GLY A 213 4.50 4.61 -10.73
CA GLY A 213 3.93 5.91 -11.10
C GLY A 213 2.87 6.41 -10.13
N GLU A 214 2.22 7.51 -10.52
CA GLU A 214 1.10 8.10 -9.81
C GLU A 214 -0.22 7.39 -10.18
N ASP A 215 -1.18 7.41 -9.27
CA ASP A 215 -2.53 6.93 -9.57
C ASP A 215 -3.26 7.87 -10.53
N LEU A 216 -4.21 7.32 -11.28
CA LEU A 216 -4.92 8.08 -12.30
C LEU A 216 -5.72 9.25 -11.69
N GLY A 217 -6.22 9.12 -10.47
CA GLY A 217 -6.96 10.19 -9.79
C GLY A 217 -6.08 11.43 -9.54
N ILE A 218 -4.90 11.23 -8.97
CA ILE A 218 -3.91 12.28 -8.77
C ILE A 218 -3.41 12.83 -10.12
N LEU A 219 -3.12 11.96 -11.10
CA LEU A 219 -2.67 12.39 -12.43
C LEU A 219 -3.70 13.24 -13.17
N ALA A 220 -4.99 12.88 -13.12
CA ALA A 220 -6.05 13.66 -13.73
C ALA A 220 -6.13 15.05 -13.08
N LYS A 221 -6.05 15.11 -11.74
CA LYS A 221 -6.04 16.38 -11.01
C LYS A 221 -4.84 17.25 -11.41
N ASN A 222 -3.65 16.68 -11.48
CA ASN A 222 -2.41 17.40 -11.79
C ASN A 222 -2.34 17.85 -13.27
N SER A 223 -2.97 17.10 -14.18
CA SER A 223 -3.00 17.40 -15.61
C SER A 223 -4.18 18.27 -16.05
N GLY A 224 -5.04 18.71 -15.12
CA GLY A 224 -6.26 19.46 -15.46
C GLY A 224 -7.29 18.63 -16.23
N GLY A 225 -7.38 17.34 -15.94
CA GLY A 225 -8.30 16.40 -16.59
C GLY A 225 -7.83 15.90 -17.95
N ASN A 226 -6.51 15.85 -18.19
CA ASN A 226 -5.95 15.40 -19.45
C ASN A 226 -4.87 14.32 -19.26
N LEU A 227 -5.34 13.11 -18.98
CA LEU A 227 -4.52 11.93 -18.78
C LEU A 227 -3.77 11.54 -20.06
N PRO A 228 -2.44 11.32 -19.95
CA PRO A 228 -1.60 10.89 -21.07
C PRO A 228 -1.70 9.36 -21.27
N ILE A 229 -2.91 8.89 -21.56
CA ILE A 229 -3.22 7.46 -21.76
C ILE A 229 -3.62 7.17 -23.20
N THR A 230 -3.47 5.91 -23.62
CA THR A 230 -3.70 5.44 -24.98
C THR A 230 -4.66 4.25 -25.00
N LEU A 231 -5.33 4.01 -26.13
CA LEU A 231 -6.16 2.81 -26.32
C LEU A 231 -5.40 1.52 -26.07
N GLN A 232 -4.12 1.46 -26.46
CA GLN A 232 -3.30 0.27 -26.26
C GLN A 232 -3.10 -0.04 -24.78
N GLN A 233 -2.90 0.99 -23.93
CA GLN A 233 -2.76 0.80 -22.49
C GLN A 233 -4.06 0.33 -21.85
N LEU A 234 -5.20 0.87 -22.28
CA LEU A 234 -6.52 0.41 -21.83
C LEU A 234 -6.77 -1.02 -22.29
N GLN A 235 -6.42 -1.37 -23.52
CA GLN A 235 -6.52 -2.74 -24.04
C GLN A 235 -5.67 -3.72 -23.21
N ASP A 236 -4.44 -3.35 -22.89
CA ASP A 236 -3.54 -4.18 -22.09
C ASP A 236 -4.07 -4.36 -20.67
N LEU A 237 -4.70 -3.33 -20.09
CA LEU A 237 -5.38 -3.43 -18.79
C LEU A 237 -6.56 -4.41 -18.85
N VAL A 238 -7.42 -4.32 -19.87
CA VAL A 238 -8.54 -5.27 -20.08
C VAL A 238 -8.04 -6.69 -20.26
N ARG A 239 -6.94 -6.89 -21.00
CA ARG A 239 -6.28 -8.19 -21.10
C ARG A 239 -5.80 -8.67 -19.72
N GLY A 240 -5.15 -7.81 -18.94
CA GLY A 240 -4.65 -8.14 -17.61
C GLY A 240 -5.74 -8.63 -16.67
N VAL A 241 -6.85 -7.90 -16.58
CA VAL A 241 -8.00 -8.26 -15.74
C VAL A 241 -8.66 -9.56 -16.22
N ARG A 242 -8.82 -9.74 -17.53
CA ARG A 242 -9.31 -11.02 -18.09
C ARG A 242 -8.38 -12.19 -17.74
N GLU A 243 -7.06 -11.99 -17.80
CA GLU A 243 -6.08 -13.02 -17.44
C GLU A 243 -6.15 -13.38 -15.95
N LEU A 244 -6.41 -12.44 -15.05
CA LEU A 244 -6.65 -12.75 -13.62
C LEU A 244 -7.85 -13.69 -13.45
N GLY A 245 -8.96 -13.40 -14.14
CA GLY A 245 -10.18 -14.21 -14.09
C GLY A 245 -9.98 -15.67 -14.54
N LYS A 246 -9.04 -15.94 -15.46
CA LYS A 246 -8.69 -17.33 -15.87
C LYS A 246 -8.10 -18.17 -14.73
N TYR A 247 -7.59 -17.53 -13.70
CA TYR A 247 -7.02 -18.16 -12.51
C TYR A 247 -7.92 -18.02 -11.28
N GLU A 248 -9.19 -17.63 -11.48
CA GLU A 248 -10.17 -17.41 -10.40
C GLU A 248 -9.65 -16.39 -9.38
N ILE A 249 -8.89 -15.41 -9.86
CA ILE A 249 -8.41 -14.28 -9.08
C ILE A 249 -9.17 -13.04 -9.55
N PHE A 250 -9.70 -12.29 -8.59
CA PHE A 250 -10.36 -11.01 -8.81
C PHE A 250 -9.51 -9.90 -8.23
N GLN A 251 -9.45 -8.76 -8.92
CA GLN A 251 -8.82 -7.56 -8.38
C GLN A 251 -9.67 -6.98 -7.25
N GLY A 252 -11.00 -6.92 -7.44
CA GLY A 252 -11.96 -6.67 -6.35
C GLY A 252 -12.14 -5.20 -5.95
N ASP A 253 -11.35 -4.29 -6.50
CA ASP A 253 -11.40 -2.85 -6.23
C ASP A 253 -10.85 -1.96 -7.39
N ILE A 254 -11.30 -2.23 -8.63
CA ILE A 254 -10.83 -1.49 -9.83
C ILE A 254 -11.40 -0.08 -9.83
N ARG A 255 -10.56 0.91 -9.52
CA ARG A 255 -10.90 2.35 -9.52
C ARG A 255 -9.69 3.21 -9.92
N ALA A 256 -9.92 4.50 -10.18
CA ALA A 256 -8.87 5.42 -10.66
C ALA A 256 -7.69 5.56 -9.67
N TRP A 257 -7.95 5.55 -8.37
CA TRP A 257 -6.90 5.64 -7.32
C TRP A 257 -6.16 4.31 -7.06
N ASN A 258 -6.67 3.17 -7.57
CA ASN A 258 -5.98 1.87 -7.53
C ASN A 258 -5.37 1.47 -8.88
N THR A 259 -5.36 2.40 -9.83
CA THR A 259 -4.75 2.22 -11.16
C THR A 259 -3.66 3.25 -11.34
N LEU A 260 -2.44 2.80 -11.57
CA LEU A 260 -1.25 3.63 -11.73
C LEU A 260 -0.85 3.73 -13.20
N LEU A 261 -0.34 4.88 -13.62
CA LEU A 261 0.33 5.01 -14.91
C LEU A 261 1.84 4.88 -14.72
N GLN A 262 2.38 3.72 -15.06
CA GLN A 262 3.81 3.48 -15.02
C GLN A 262 4.52 4.41 -16.01
N PRO A 263 5.48 5.23 -15.54
CA PRO A 263 6.23 6.10 -16.43
C PRO A 263 7.06 5.28 -17.41
N SER A 264 7.28 5.83 -18.60
CA SER A 264 8.18 5.22 -19.57
C SER A 264 9.59 5.19 -18.99
N THR A 265 10.22 4.01 -19.01
CA THR A 265 11.65 3.89 -18.73
C THR A 265 12.37 3.50 -20.00
N THR A 266 13.70 3.58 -20.02
CA THR A 266 14.51 3.12 -21.15
C THR A 266 14.29 1.64 -21.49
N ALA A 267 13.76 0.85 -20.55
CA ALA A 267 13.55 -0.59 -20.69
C ALA A 267 12.08 -0.99 -20.94
N ALA A 268 11.10 -0.13 -20.63
CA ALA A 268 9.68 -0.48 -20.72
C ALA A 268 8.81 0.69 -21.18
N LYS A 269 7.88 0.38 -22.09
CA LYS A 269 6.81 1.30 -22.49
C LYS A 269 5.91 1.60 -21.28
N PRO A 270 5.31 2.79 -21.20
CA PRO A 270 4.40 3.15 -20.12
C PRO A 270 3.12 2.30 -20.17
N ARG A 271 2.61 1.89 -19.01
CA ARG A 271 1.48 0.96 -18.88
C ARG A 271 0.59 1.31 -17.71
N LEU A 272 -0.67 0.92 -17.81
CA LEU A 272 -1.59 0.95 -16.67
C LEU A 272 -1.35 -0.28 -15.80
N MET A 273 -1.25 -0.05 -14.50
CA MET A 273 -0.86 -1.05 -13.52
C MET A 273 -1.84 -1.00 -12.34
N LEU A 274 -2.35 -2.14 -11.92
CA LEU A 274 -3.24 -2.29 -10.78
C LEU A 274 -2.42 -2.50 -9.50
N ILE A 275 -2.88 -1.88 -8.42
CA ILE A 275 -2.46 -2.15 -7.05
C ILE A 275 -3.65 -2.72 -6.26
N ASP A 276 -3.42 -2.98 -4.97
CA ASP A 276 -4.48 -3.28 -4.00
C ASP A 276 -5.38 -4.42 -4.46
N ILE A 277 -4.74 -5.55 -4.80
CA ILE A 277 -5.47 -6.78 -5.09
C ILE A 277 -6.08 -7.28 -3.78
N ASP A 278 -7.32 -6.87 -3.53
CA ASP A 278 -7.97 -6.94 -2.22
C ASP A 278 -9.30 -7.70 -2.32
N MET A 279 -9.93 -7.97 -1.19
CA MET A 279 -11.23 -8.61 -1.11
C MET A 279 -12.27 -7.80 -1.88
N GLU A 280 -13.14 -8.52 -2.58
CA GLU A 280 -14.30 -7.92 -3.24
C GLU A 280 -15.11 -7.11 -2.22
N LEU A 281 -15.16 -5.79 -2.42
CA LEU A 281 -15.86 -4.91 -1.49
C LEU A 281 -17.37 -5.20 -1.50
N PRO A 282 -18.08 -5.05 -0.38
CA PRO A 282 -19.53 -5.19 -0.36
C PRO A 282 -20.19 -4.26 -1.40
N GLY A 283 -20.97 -4.85 -2.31
CA GLY A 283 -21.61 -4.11 -3.40
C GLY A 283 -20.73 -3.84 -4.61
N TYR A 284 -19.52 -4.41 -4.67
CA TYR A 284 -18.67 -4.35 -5.85
C TYR A 284 -19.38 -5.00 -7.05
N PRO A 285 -19.43 -4.34 -8.23
CA PRO A 285 -20.20 -4.82 -9.37
C PRO A 285 -19.49 -5.96 -10.15
N GLY A 286 -18.30 -6.37 -9.70
CA GLY A 286 -17.41 -7.30 -10.38
C GLY A 286 -16.40 -6.60 -11.31
N ASP A 287 -15.24 -7.23 -11.50
CA ASP A 287 -14.08 -6.64 -12.21
C ASP A 287 -14.43 -6.14 -13.62
N ALA A 288 -15.29 -6.83 -14.36
CA ALA A 288 -15.67 -6.42 -15.71
C ALA A 288 -16.40 -5.06 -15.71
N LYS A 289 -17.41 -4.91 -14.86
CA LYS A 289 -18.21 -3.67 -14.79
C LYS A 289 -17.40 -2.52 -14.22
N ALA A 290 -16.66 -2.75 -13.14
CA ALA A 290 -15.77 -1.75 -12.55
C ALA A 290 -14.70 -1.29 -13.54
N LEU A 291 -14.16 -2.20 -14.36
CA LEU A 291 -13.24 -1.83 -15.43
C LEU A 291 -13.94 -1.00 -16.53
N GLY A 292 -15.18 -1.33 -16.88
CA GLY A 292 -15.99 -0.52 -17.80
C GLY A 292 -16.20 0.90 -17.30
N GLU A 293 -16.52 1.06 -16.02
CA GLU A 293 -16.62 2.37 -15.35
C GLU A 293 -15.29 3.13 -15.36
N LEU A 294 -14.18 2.44 -15.10
CA LEU A 294 -12.84 3.04 -15.18
C LEU A 294 -12.49 3.48 -16.62
N LEU A 295 -12.82 2.67 -17.64
CA LEU A 295 -12.61 3.02 -19.04
C LEU A 295 -13.42 4.25 -19.46
N GLN A 296 -14.67 4.33 -19.01
CA GLN A 296 -15.52 5.50 -19.21
C GLN A 296 -14.93 6.74 -18.54
N TRP A 297 -14.49 6.61 -17.29
CA TRP A 297 -13.84 7.70 -16.58
C TRP A 297 -12.54 8.15 -17.26
N CYS A 298 -11.77 7.22 -17.83
CA CYS A 298 -10.58 7.52 -18.63
C CYS A 298 -10.90 8.33 -19.90
N LEU A 299 -12.00 8.03 -20.58
CA LEU A 299 -12.48 8.80 -21.73
C LEU A 299 -12.80 10.25 -21.36
N GLU A 300 -13.49 10.43 -20.23
CA GLU A 300 -13.88 11.75 -19.70
C GLU A 300 -12.68 12.59 -19.24
N ASN A 301 -11.57 11.93 -18.87
CA ASN A 301 -10.38 12.57 -18.34
C ASN A 301 -9.17 12.48 -19.29
N SER A 302 -9.37 12.19 -20.58
CA SER A 302 -8.31 12.20 -21.59
C SER A 302 -8.79 12.86 -22.88
N ARG A 303 -8.21 14.02 -23.22
CA ARG A 303 -8.56 14.73 -24.47
C ARG A 303 -8.12 13.94 -25.70
N ALA A 304 -6.96 13.31 -25.63
CA ALA A 304 -6.43 12.49 -26.73
C ALA A 304 -7.39 11.35 -27.11
N LEU A 305 -8.12 10.79 -26.15
CA LEU A 305 -9.11 9.74 -26.41
C LEU A 305 -10.48 10.29 -26.80
N SER A 306 -10.90 11.42 -26.21
CA SER A 306 -12.24 11.97 -26.46
C SER A 306 -12.35 12.77 -27.75
N GLU A 307 -11.28 13.46 -28.17
CA GLU A 307 -11.21 14.25 -29.41
C GLU A 307 -10.92 13.38 -30.66
N ASP A 308 -10.33 12.20 -30.48
CA ASP A 308 -10.20 11.20 -31.55
C ASP A 308 -11.52 10.42 -31.68
N GLU A 309 -12.30 10.72 -32.71
CA GLU A 309 -13.61 10.11 -32.97
C GLU A 309 -13.54 8.58 -33.04
N GLN A 310 -12.49 8.02 -33.65
CA GLN A 310 -12.33 6.57 -33.74
C GLN A 310 -12.00 5.96 -32.39
N ALA A 311 -11.11 6.61 -31.62
CA ALA A 311 -10.77 6.14 -30.28
C ALA A 311 -11.96 6.21 -29.32
N ASN A 312 -12.73 7.29 -29.39
CA ASN A 312 -13.94 7.50 -28.61
C ASN A 312 -14.97 6.39 -28.86
N VAL A 313 -15.32 6.13 -30.13
CA VAL A 313 -16.28 5.07 -30.51
C VAL A 313 -15.79 3.69 -30.06
N ARG A 314 -14.49 3.38 -30.27
CA ARG A 314 -13.89 2.11 -29.84
C ARG A 314 -13.98 1.92 -28.33
N LEU A 315 -13.71 2.98 -27.56
CA LEU A 315 -13.74 2.93 -26.10
C LEU A 315 -15.17 2.79 -25.55
N ILE A 316 -16.15 3.51 -26.10
CA ILE A 316 -17.57 3.36 -25.75
C ILE A 316 -18.05 1.92 -26.02
N ASN A 317 -17.69 1.35 -27.18
CA ASN A 317 -18.05 -0.04 -27.49
C ASN A 317 -17.41 -1.04 -26.52
N ALA A 318 -16.17 -0.79 -26.09
CA ALA A 318 -15.50 -1.60 -25.09
C ALA A 318 -16.18 -1.50 -23.72
N VAL A 319 -16.58 -0.29 -23.29
CA VAL A 319 -17.35 -0.07 -22.06
C VAL A 319 -18.67 -0.84 -22.10
N ASN A 320 -19.41 -0.77 -23.22
CA ASN A 320 -20.65 -1.51 -23.39
C ASN A 320 -20.43 -3.03 -23.32
N ALA A 321 -19.37 -3.55 -23.93
CA ALA A 321 -19.02 -4.96 -23.85
C ALA A 321 -18.68 -5.41 -22.41
N LEU A 322 -17.96 -4.57 -21.67
CA LEU A 322 -17.63 -4.82 -20.26
C LEU A 322 -18.87 -4.78 -19.34
N SER A 323 -19.87 -3.96 -19.66
CA SER A 323 -21.12 -3.87 -18.87
C SER A 323 -21.88 -5.20 -18.79
N ILE A 324 -21.72 -6.06 -19.81
CA ILE A 324 -22.29 -7.41 -19.89
C ILE A 324 -21.26 -8.52 -19.61
N GLY A 325 -20.05 -8.17 -19.15
CA GLY A 325 -18.99 -9.12 -18.78
C GLY A 325 -18.17 -9.68 -19.94
N ASN A 326 -18.24 -9.11 -21.16
CA ASN A 326 -17.57 -9.64 -22.34
C ASN A 326 -16.19 -9.01 -22.57
N PHE A 327 -15.16 -9.55 -21.92
CA PHE A 327 -13.77 -9.10 -22.07
C PHE A 327 -13.22 -9.25 -23.48
N ASP A 328 -13.54 -10.33 -24.20
CA ASP A 328 -12.98 -10.60 -25.52
C ASP A 328 -13.49 -9.59 -26.56
N MET A 329 -14.78 -9.26 -26.50
CA MET A 329 -15.36 -8.20 -27.32
C MET A 329 -14.78 -6.84 -26.96
N ALA A 330 -14.60 -6.53 -25.67
CA ALA A 330 -13.98 -5.27 -25.25
C ALA A 330 -12.53 -5.13 -25.79
N ILE A 331 -11.74 -6.20 -25.73
CA ILE A 331 -10.38 -6.22 -26.30
C ILE A 331 -10.41 -6.03 -27.82
N ALA A 332 -11.36 -6.66 -28.52
CA ALA A 332 -11.53 -6.48 -29.96
C ALA A 332 -11.89 -5.03 -30.30
N CYS A 333 -12.80 -4.39 -29.56
CA CYS A 333 -13.17 -2.99 -29.76
C CYS A 333 -11.98 -2.04 -29.59
N LEU A 334 -11.09 -2.30 -28.62
CA LEU A 334 -9.90 -1.48 -28.36
C LEU A 334 -8.72 -1.78 -29.32
N SER A 335 -8.86 -2.75 -30.21
CA SER A 335 -7.80 -3.10 -31.16
C SER A 335 -7.69 -2.08 -32.28
N THR A 336 -6.46 -1.80 -32.70
CA THR A 336 -6.17 -0.87 -33.81
C THR A 336 -6.28 -1.51 -35.19
N THR A 337 -6.44 -2.84 -35.26
CA THR A 337 -6.62 -3.62 -36.51
C THR A 337 -7.93 -3.35 -37.20
#